data_AF-A0A4R3VJI7-F1
#
_entry.id   AF-A0A4R3VJI7-F1
#
_cell.length_a   1.000
_cell.length_b   1.000
_cell.length_c   1.000
_cell.angle_alpha   90.00
_cell.angle_beta   90.00
_cell.angle_gamma   90.00
#
_symmetry.space_group_name_H-M   'P 1'
#
loop_
_entity.id
_entity.type
_entity.pdbx_description
1 polymer ?
#
loop_
_entity_poly.entity_id
_entity_poly.type
_entity_poly.pdbx_seq_one_letter_code
_entity_poly.pdbx_strand_id
1 'polypeptide(L)'
;MSLCKLCLEREANKKNTHYLTDAIIRTCLNIEGSNEREKGLYFALDNTNPFIDFNFQRLDELTLETTIGRKPTEEEIENAKSIPFSVDYVFCSDCENLFTDIETPFIQNILPHFRQADLSGLKIVSEADVVTIRNFFHIQLYRSAVCEDILAFSPEFKEKLRHSILQKNGDTSIPLSVTHLQTLGGNAIYTENYIGFTDDKNPFIVFMNDFVIQVYENEDAIKFLPFHGLNEQETFVSAININEESFAFKIFDNAERKVFLNTVIVNEKVKKTIQYYRDMFDMFWRKLFGVDAPVLQKERYIQSLINGDDNNLIKYSKQQVFEFTVAYMAKLFNVTK
;
A
#
# COMPACT_ATOMS: atom_id res chain seq x y z
N MET A 1 -29.15 -10.93 1.50
CA MET A 1 -27.94 -11.40 0.78
C MET A 1 -27.58 -10.34 -0.25
N SER A 2 -26.31 -9.93 -0.31
CA SER A 2 -25.81 -8.92 -1.25
C SER A 2 -25.63 -9.52 -2.65
N LEU A 3 -25.84 -8.70 -3.68
CA LEU A 3 -25.48 -9.07 -5.05
C LEU A 3 -23.97 -8.94 -5.26
N CYS A 4 -23.43 -9.80 -6.12
CA CYS A 4 -22.04 -9.78 -6.55
C CYS A 4 -21.70 -8.41 -7.13
N LYS A 5 -20.65 -7.77 -6.60
CA LYS A 5 -20.26 -6.42 -7.03
C LYS A 5 -19.73 -6.34 -8.45
N LEU A 6 -19.29 -7.44 -9.07
CA LEU A 6 -18.83 -7.44 -10.46
C LEU A 6 -19.98 -7.64 -11.46
N CYS A 7 -20.74 -8.73 -11.35
CA CYS A 7 -21.79 -9.02 -12.32
C CYS A 7 -23.14 -8.34 -12.02
N LEU A 8 -23.39 -7.95 -10.76
CA LEU A 8 -24.65 -7.34 -10.30
C LEU A 8 -25.90 -8.22 -10.50
N GLU A 9 -25.75 -9.49 -10.86
CA GLU A 9 -26.84 -10.41 -11.17
C GLU A 9 -26.97 -11.55 -10.15
N ARG A 10 -25.84 -12.15 -9.76
CA ARG A 10 -25.79 -13.32 -8.89
C ARG A 10 -25.57 -12.93 -7.44
N GLU A 11 -25.98 -13.81 -6.53
CA GLU A 11 -25.67 -13.65 -5.11
C GLU A 11 -24.16 -13.72 -4.85
N ALA A 12 -23.66 -12.81 -4.01
CA ALA A 12 -22.28 -12.82 -3.57
C ALA A 12 -22.06 -13.94 -2.53
N ASN A 13 -21.64 -15.11 -3.01
CA ASN A 13 -21.52 -16.33 -2.21
C ASN A 13 -20.07 -16.72 -1.89
N LYS A 14 -19.08 -16.04 -2.46
CA LYS A 14 -17.67 -16.41 -2.31
C LYS A 14 -17.07 -15.80 -1.04
N LYS A 15 -16.38 -16.63 -0.27
CA LYS A 15 -15.54 -16.22 0.87
C LYS A 15 -14.07 -16.17 0.48
N ASN A 16 -13.29 -15.40 1.24
CA ASN A 16 -11.83 -15.30 1.14
C ASN A 16 -11.37 -14.93 -0.27
N THR A 17 -12.10 -14.00 -0.90
CA THR A 17 -11.72 -13.45 -2.20
C THR A 17 -10.64 -12.41 -1.98
N HIS A 18 -9.46 -12.58 -2.56
CA HIS A 18 -8.40 -11.58 -2.43
C HIS A 18 -8.66 -10.45 -3.44
N TYR A 19 -8.62 -9.19 -2.98
CA TYR A 19 -8.82 -8.03 -3.86
C TYR A 19 -7.52 -7.51 -4.48
N LEU A 20 -6.36 -7.90 -3.94
CA LEU A 20 -5.06 -7.87 -4.61
C LEU A 20 -4.60 -9.31 -4.86
N THR A 21 -4.01 -9.60 -6.03
CA THR A 21 -3.59 -10.96 -6.39
C THR A 21 -2.61 -11.58 -5.38
N ASP A 22 -3.05 -12.63 -4.69
CA ASP A 22 -2.29 -13.36 -3.65
C ASP A 22 -0.90 -13.78 -4.15
N ALA A 23 -0.78 -14.29 -5.39
CA ALA A 23 0.49 -14.76 -5.93
C ALA A 23 1.59 -13.67 -6.01
N ILE A 24 1.20 -12.39 -6.07
CA ILE A 24 2.14 -11.27 -6.09
C ILE A 24 2.39 -10.77 -4.66
N ILE A 25 1.34 -10.52 -3.89
CA ILE A 25 1.47 -9.88 -2.57
C ILE A 25 2.04 -10.84 -1.52
N ARG A 26 1.79 -12.15 -1.64
CA ARG A 26 2.17 -13.16 -0.63
C ARG A 26 3.66 -13.18 -0.30
N THR A 27 4.54 -12.92 -1.26
CA THR A 27 5.99 -12.90 -1.01
C THR A 27 6.45 -11.65 -0.24
N CYS A 28 5.64 -10.60 -0.20
CA CYS A 28 5.84 -9.47 0.72
C CYS A 28 5.19 -9.76 2.08
N LEU A 29 4.04 -10.43 2.09
CA LEU A 29 3.29 -10.75 3.31
C LEU A 29 3.93 -11.85 4.17
N ASN A 30 4.85 -12.66 3.63
CA ASN A 30 5.43 -13.81 4.33
C ASN A 30 6.91 -13.59 4.75
N ILE A 31 7.32 -13.93 5.99
CA ILE A 31 8.72 -14.00 6.46
C ILE A 31 9.50 -14.84 5.45
N GLU A 32 10.69 -14.34 5.09
CA GLU A 32 11.60 -14.93 4.11
C GLU A 32 11.02 -14.99 2.69
N GLY A 33 9.88 -14.34 2.44
CA GLY A 33 9.17 -14.35 1.16
C GLY A 33 8.71 -15.73 0.73
N SER A 34 8.45 -16.62 1.68
CA SER A 34 8.00 -17.98 1.42
C SER A 34 6.66 -18.01 0.66
N ASN A 35 6.47 -19.07 -0.14
CA ASN A 35 5.17 -19.37 -0.77
C ASN A 35 4.18 -20.05 0.19
N GLU A 36 4.65 -20.53 1.35
CA GLU A 36 3.82 -21.15 2.37
C GLU A 36 3.13 -20.07 3.22
N ARG A 37 1.79 -20.09 3.25
CA ARG A 37 0.93 -19.11 3.93
C ARG A 37 0.97 -19.26 5.44
N GLU A 38 1.99 -18.76 6.13
CA GLU A 38 2.00 -18.95 7.59
C GLU A 38 2.55 -17.82 8.43
N LYS A 39 3.37 -16.91 7.91
CA LYS A 39 4.14 -16.01 8.77
C LYS A 39 4.55 -14.82 7.95
N GLY A 40 4.28 -13.58 8.33
CA GLY A 40 5.02 -12.43 7.81
C GLY A 40 4.47 -11.06 8.14
N LEU A 41 5.17 -10.06 7.62
CA LEU A 41 5.14 -8.66 8.06
C LEU A 41 4.94 -7.80 6.85
N TYR A 42 3.94 -6.94 6.88
CA TYR A 42 3.74 -6.01 5.77
C TYR A 42 3.31 -4.65 6.27
N PHE A 43 3.78 -3.65 5.53
CA PHE A 43 3.41 -2.26 5.73
C PHE A 43 2.21 -1.98 4.85
N ALA A 44 1.04 -1.90 5.48
CA ALA A 44 -0.14 -1.33 4.84
C ALA A 44 0.03 0.20 4.79
N LEU A 45 0.23 0.74 3.58
CA LEU A 45 0.07 2.17 3.38
C LEU A 45 -1.42 2.48 3.40
N ASP A 46 -1.86 3.12 4.48
CA ASP A 46 -3.12 3.84 4.60
C ASP A 46 -2.82 5.27 5.06
N ASN A 47 -2.93 6.23 4.17
CA ASN A 47 -2.61 7.61 4.46
C ASN A 47 -3.62 8.32 5.38
N THR A 48 -4.78 7.72 5.64
CA THR A 48 -5.79 8.24 6.58
C THR A 48 -5.43 7.94 8.03
N ASN A 49 -4.65 6.88 8.26
CA ASN A 49 -4.09 6.54 9.56
C ASN A 49 -2.64 7.06 9.68
N PRO A 50 -2.35 8.00 10.60
CA PRO A 50 -0.99 8.50 10.80
C PRO A 50 -0.06 7.46 11.43
N PHE A 51 -0.57 6.32 11.88
CA PHE A 51 0.22 5.20 12.35
C PHE A 51 0.55 4.23 11.21
N ILE A 52 1.67 3.53 11.34
CA ILE A 52 1.98 2.39 10.50
C ILE A 52 1.23 1.21 11.13
N ASP A 53 0.14 0.78 10.49
CA ASP A 53 -0.55 -0.44 10.90
C ASP A 53 0.36 -1.61 10.58
N PHE A 54 1.04 -2.07 11.62
CA PHE A 54 1.94 -3.19 11.54
C PHE A 54 1.09 -4.45 11.52
N ASN A 55 0.78 -4.91 10.31
CA ASN A 55 -0.02 -6.12 10.13
C ASN A 55 0.91 -7.31 10.04
N PHE A 56 0.61 -8.32 10.85
CA PHE A 56 1.32 -9.59 10.86
C PHE A 56 0.34 -10.73 10.73
N GLN A 57 0.77 -11.85 10.17
CA GLN A 57 -0.05 -13.05 10.10
C GLN A 57 0.64 -14.18 10.87
N ARG A 58 -0.05 -14.72 11.89
CA ARG A 58 0.30 -15.97 12.61
C ARG A 58 1.78 -16.09 13.05
N LEU A 59 2.39 -14.97 13.41
CA LEU A 59 3.71 -14.94 14.03
C LEU A 59 3.61 -15.28 15.51
N ASP A 60 4.60 -16.01 16.03
CA ASP A 60 4.74 -16.15 17.48
C ASP A 60 5.15 -14.82 18.12
N GLU A 61 4.75 -14.63 19.38
CA GLU A 61 4.92 -13.39 20.15
C GLU A 61 6.41 -12.97 20.21
N LEU A 62 7.33 -13.95 20.23
CA LEU A 62 8.77 -13.72 20.30
C LEU A 62 9.33 -13.11 18.99
N THR A 63 8.89 -13.62 17.84
CA THR A 63 9.29 -13.12 16.52
C THR A 63 8.69 -11.73 16.26
N LEU A 64 7.47 -11.50 16.73
CA LEU A 64 6.82 -10.18 16.70
C LEU A 64 7.57 -9.17 17.56
N GLU A 65 7.91 -9.54 18.78
CA GLU A 65 8.65 -8.67 19.70
C GLU A 65 10.05 -8.34 19.16
N THR A 66 10.71 -9.30 18.52
CA THR A 66 12.02 -9.10 17.89
C THR A 66 11.93 -8.16 16.68
N THR A 67 10.85 -8.24 15.89
CA THR A 67 10.76 -7.48 14.64
C THR A 67 10.14 -6.10 14.79
N ILE A 68 9.13 -5.96 15.66
CA ILE A 68 8.50 -4.67 15.99
C ILE A 68 9.35 -3.92 17.04
N GLY A 69 10.18 -4.63 17.80
CA GLY A 69 10.92 -4.11 18.94
C GLY A 69 10.04 -3.89 20.18
N ARG A 70 8.80 -4.44 20.18
CA ARG A 70 7.85 -4.41 21.29
C ARG A 70 6.84 -5.55 21.18
N LYS A 71 6.16 -5.84 22.30
CA LYS A 71 5.01 -6.74 22.29
C LYS A 71 3.85 -6.15 21.47
N PRO A 72 3.17 -6.96 20.64
CA PRO A 72 1.95 -6.57 19.96
C PRO A 72 0.79 -6.39 20.96
N THR A 73 -0.13 -5.49 20.65
CA THR A 73 -1.37 -5.25 21.42
C THR A 73 -2.41 -6.32 21.10
N GLU A 74 -3.41 -6.52 21.97
CA GLU A 74 -4.51 -7.48 21.73
C GLU A 74 -5.29 -7.17 20.44
N GLU A 75 -5.47 -5.88 20.12
CA GLU A 75 -6.11 -5.44 18.88
C GLU A 75 -5.30 -5.83 17.65
N GLU A 76 -3.98 -5.64 17.68
CA GLU A 76 -3.08 -6.09 16.60
C GLU A 76 -3.08 -7.61 16.45
N ILE A 77 -3.14 -8.37 17.56
CA ILE A 77 -3.22 -9.83 17.56
C ILE A 77 -4.56 -10.32 16.97
N GLU A 78 -5.66 -9.62 17.24
CA GLU A 78 -6.97 -9.97 16.67
C GLU A 78 -7.02 -9.63 15.17
N ASN A 79 -6.53 -8.45 14.78
CA ASN A 79 -6.42 -8.05 13.38
C ASN A 79 -5.52 -9.01 12.58
N ALA A 80 -4.45 -9.54 13.20
CA ALA A 80 -3.57 -10.55 12.63
C ALA A 80 -4.24 -11.91 12.31
N LYS A 81 -5.44 -12.17 12.84
CA LYS A 81 -6.23 -13.37 12.50
C LYS A 81 -6.98 -13.22 11.18
N SER A 82 -7.21 -11.99 10.72
CA SER A 82 -7.81 -11.72 9.42
C SER A 82 -6.86 -12.11 8.29
N ILE A 83 -7.41 -12.56 7.15
CA ILE A 83 -6.59 -12.81 5.96
C ILE A 83 -6.43 -11.47 5.25
N PRO A 84 -5.19 -10.96 5.12
CA PRO A 84 -4.94 -9.65 4.57
C PRO A 84 -5.41 -9.56 3.13
N PHE A 85 -5.92 -8.38 2.76
CA PHE A 85 -6.42 -8.10 1.42
C PHE A 85 -7.49 -9.07 0.90
N SER A 86 -8.33 -9.62 1.80
CA SER A 86 -9.39 -10.55 1.46
C SER A 86 -10.76 -10.10 1.98
N VAL A 87 -11.81 -10.48 1.26
CA VAL A 87 -13.21 -10.17 1.60
C VAL A 87 -14.11 -11.38 1.48
N ASP A 88 -15.16 -11.38 2.30
CA ASP A 88 -16.23 -12.37 2.28
C ASP A 88 -17.50 -11.77 1.68
N TYR A 89 -18.19 -12.54 0.83
CA TYR A 89 -19.52 -12.23 0.30
C TYR A 89 -19.62 -10.91 -0.48
N VAL A 90 -18.54 -10.55 -1.18
CA VAL A 90 -18.49 -9.41 -2.12
C VAL A 90 -18.68 -9.86 -3.57
N PHE A 91 -18.14 -11.03 -3.92
CA PHE A 91 -18.18 -11.59 -5.27
C PHE A 91 -18.88 -12.95 -5.29
N CYS A 92 -19.33 -13.37 -6.47
CA CYS A 92 -19.86 -14.73 -6.70
C CYS A 92 -18.78 -15.65 -7.27
N SER A 93 -18.95 -16.96 -7.11
CA SER A 93 -18.02 -17.98 -7.62
C SER A 93 -17.66 -17.83 -9.10
N ASP A 94 -18.61 -17.44 -9.96
CA ASP A 94 -18.34 -17.28 -11.40
C ASP A 94 -17.42 -16.07 -11.67
N CYS A 95 -17.57 -15.00 -10.89
CA CYS A 95 -16.69 -13.83 -11.00
C CYS A 95 -15.30 -14.12 -10.42
N GLU A 96 -15.20 -14.97 -9.41
CA GLU A 96 -13.90 -15.44 -8.91
C GLU A 96 -13.14 -16.27 -9.95
N ASN A 97 -13.85 -17.15 -10.65
CA ASN A 97 -13.28 -17.92 -11.77
C ASN A 97 -12.81 -16.96 -12.88
N LEU A 98 -13.59 -15.93 -13.19
CA LEU A 98 -13.20 -14.88 -14.14
C LEU A 98 -11.92 -14.15 -13.70
N PHE A 99 -11.76 -13.82 -12.42
CA PHE A 99 -10.52 -13.24 -11.91
C PHE A 99 -9.34 -14.21 -12.09
N THR A 100 -9.54 -15.49 -11.78
CA THR A 100 -8.50 -16.52 -11.95
C THR A 100 -8.07 -16.64 -13.42
N ASP A 101 -9.02 -16.59 -14.36
CA ASP A 101 -8.74 -16.62 -15.80
C ASP A 101 -7.92 -15.40 -16.28
N ILE A 102 -8.10 -14.25 -15.63
CA ILE A 102 -7.37 -13.01 -15.96
C ILE A 102 -5.98 -13.00 -15.31
N GLU A 103 -5.88 -13.47 -14.06
CA GLU A 103 -4.62 -13.50 -13.31
C GLU A 103 -3.63 -14.51 -13.87
N THR A 104 -4.11 -15.70 -14.26
CA THR A 104 -3.25 -16.82 -14.64
C THR A 104 -2.32 -16.49 -15.81
N PRO A 105 -2.78 -15.93 -16.95
CA PRO A 105 -1.90 -15.58 -18.06
C PRO A 105 -0.84 -14.54 -17.68
N PHE A 106 -1.18 -13.54 -16.87
CA PHE A 106 -0.20 -12.55 -16.40
C PHE A 106 0.88 -13.22 -15.54
N ILE A 107 0.49 -14.04 -14.57
CA ILE A 107 1.42 -14.74 -13.67
C ILE A 107 2.34 -15.70 -14.43
N GLN A 108 1.81 -16.41 -15.43
CA GLN A 108 2.57 -17.43 -16.15
C GLN A 108 3.45 -16.86 -17.26
N ASN A 109 3.00 -15.81 -17.94
CA ASN A 109 3.64 -15.36 -19.18
C ASN A 109 4.31 -13.98 -19.07
N ILE A 110 3.82 -13.10 -18.19
CA ILE A 110 4.32 -11.72 -18.09
C ILE A 110 5.21 -11.54 -16.85
N LEU A 111 4.73 -11.96 -15.68
CA LEU A 111 5.46 -11.83 -14.41
C LEU A 111 6.88 -12.41 -14.44
N PRO A 112 7.18 -13.55 -15.12
CA PRO A 112 8.54 -14.09 -15.21
C PRO A 112 9.53 -13.13 -15.86
N HIS A 113 9.09 -12.29 -16.82
CA HIS A 113 9.96 -11.31 -17.48
C HIS A 113 10.50 -10.25 -16.50
N PHE A 114 9.83 -10.06 -15.36
CA PHE A 114 10.23 -9.12 -14.32
C PHE A 114 10.96 -9.80 -13.16
N ARG A 115 10.46 -10.96 -12.69
CA ARG A 115 10.99 -11.63 -11.50
C ARG A 115 12.15 -12.60 -11.78
N GLN A 116 12.31 -13.06 -13.01
CA GLN A 116 13.35 -14.03 -13.39
C GLN A 116 14.46 -13.42 -14.27
N ALA A 117 14.37 -12.13 -14.57
CA ALA A 117 15.38 -11.39 -15.31
C ALA A 117 16.03 -10.32 -14.42
N ASP A 118 17.33 -10.10 -14.63
CA ASP A 118 18.00 -8.89 -14.13
C ASP A 118 17.72 -7.77 -15.14
N LEU A 119 17.16 -6.67 -14.64
CA LEU A 119 16.72 -5.51 -15.42
C LEU A 119 17.55 -4.28 -15.05
N SER A 120 18.65 -4.49 -14.31
CA SER A 120 19.56 -3.43 -13.89
C SER A 120 20.03 -2.61 -15.08
N GLY A 121 19.91 -1.27 -14.97
CA GLY A 121 20.26 -0.33 -16.02
C GLY A 121 19.19 -0.11 -17.08
N LEU A 122 18.09 -0.88 -17.09
CA LEU A 122 16.92 -0.58 -17.91
C LEU A 122 16.04 0.42 -17.17
N LYS A 123 15.49 1.40 -17.90
CA LYS A 123 14.53 2.37 -17.36
C LYS A 123 13.09 2.08 -17.77
N ILE A 124 12.92 1.47 -18.94
CA ILE A 124 11.62 1.08 -19.47
C ILE A 124 11.76 -0.31 -20.08
N VAL A 125 10.76 -1.17 -19.83
CA VAL A 125 10.55 -2.44 -20.53
C VAL A 125 9.18 -2.39 -21.19
N SER A 126 9.10 -2.77 -22.47
CA SER A 126 7.85 -2.77 -23.23
C SER A 126 7.40 -4.20 -23.51
N GLU A 127 6.12 -4.47 -23.27
CA GLU A 127 5.48 -5.76 -23.52
C GLU A 127 4.40 -5.65 -24.59
N ALA A 128 4.35 -6.61 -25.51
CA ALA A 128 3.38 -6.59 -26.61
C ALA A 128 1.99 -7.10 -26.21
N ASP A 129 1.88 -7.90 -25.15
CA ASP A 129 0.59 -8.45 -24.70
C ASP A 129 -0.19 -7.45 -23.82
N VAL A 130 -0.61 -6.35 -24.45
CA VAL A 130 -1.34 -5.25 -23.81
C VAL A 130 -2.62 -5.74 -23.15
N VAL A 131 -3.37 -6.64 -23.79
CA VAL A 131 -4.68 -7.09 -23.31
C VAL A 131 -4.55 -7.87 -21.99
N THR A 132 -3.61 -8.81 -21.90
CA THR A 132 -3.36 -9.56 -20.67
C THR A 132 -2.97 -8.61 -19.52
N ILE A 133 -2.05 -7.68 -19.80
CA ILE A 133 -1.52 -6.73 -18.82
C ILE A 133 -2.62 -5.79 -18.32
N ARG A 134 -3.40 -5.21 -19.23
CA ARG A 134 -4.49 -4.30 -18.93
C ARG A 134 -5.55 -4.97 -18.07
N ASN A 135 -6.03 -6.13 -18.49
CA ASN A 135 -7.03 -6.87 -17.72
C ASN A 135 -6.52 -7.20 -16.32
N PHE A 136 -5.25 -7.61 -16.19
CA PHE A 136 -4.63 -7.88 -14.90
C PHE A 136 -4.64 -6.67 -13.97
N PHE A 137 -4.23 -5.49 -14.44
CA PHE A 137 -4.24 -4.29 -13.59
C PHE A 137 -5.65 -3.74 -13.34
N HIS A 138 -6.56 -3.84 -14.31
CA HIS A 138 -7.96 -3.43 -14.13
C HIS A 138 -8.64 -4.19 -12.99
N ILE A 139 -8.42 -5.51 -12.86
CA ILE A 139 -8.99 -6.27 -11.74
C ILE A 139 -8.39 -5.85 -10.39
N GLN A 140 -7.11 -5.48 -10.31
CA GLN A 140 -6.52 -4.98 -9.05
C GLN A 140 -7.20 -3.68 -8.63
N LEU A 141 -7.34 -2.75 -9.58
CA LEU A 141 -7.94 -1.44 -9.34
C LEU A 141 -9.42 -1.56 -8.97
N TYR A 142 -10.19 -2.34 -9.73
CA TYR A 142 -11.62 -2.52 -9.49
C TYR A 142 -11.91 -3.18 -8.15
N ARG A 143 -11.26 -4.32 -7.87
CA ARG A 143 -11.50 -5.05 -6.61
C ARG A 143 -11.10 -4.19 -5.42
N SER A 144 -9.97 -3.48 -5.50
CA SER A 144 -9.54 -2.57 -4.45
C SER A 144 -10.55 -1.44 -4.23
N ALA A 145 -11.03 -0.77 -5.28
CA ALA A 145 -12.00 0.32 -5.18
C ALA A 145 -13.42 -0.09 -4.75
N VAL A 146 -13.72 -1.38 -4.78
CA VAL A 146 -14.98 -1.95 -4.27
C VAL A 146 -14.86 -2.39 -2.81
N CYS A 147 -13.67 -2.82 -2.39
CA CYS A 147 -13.42 -3.36 -1.06
C CYS A 147 -12.89 -2.31 -0.08
N GLU A 148 -12.23 -1.27 -0.58
CA GLU A 148 -11.60 -0.22 0.21
C GLU A 148 -12.20 1.15 -0.11
N ASP A 149 -12.57 1.90 0.92
CA ASP A 149 -13.17 3.23 0.77
C ASP A 149 -12.14 4.30 0.36
N ILE A 150 -10.84 4.01 0.50
CA ILE A 150 -9.74 4.94 0.18
C ILE A 150 -9.66 5.25 -1.32
N LEU A 151 -10.00 4.30 -2.18
CA LEU A 151 -10.01 4.46 -3.64
C LEU A 151 -11.39 4.97 -4.09
N ALA A 152 -11.59 6.27 -3.89
CA ALA A 152 -12.83 6.98 -4.19
C ALA A 152 -13.03 7.28 -5.69
N PHE A 153 -12.95 6.26 -6.55
CA PHE A 153 -13.24 6.39 -7.99
C PHE A 153 -14.68 6.86 -8.23
N SER A 154 -14.87 7.65 -9.29
CA SER A 154 -16.19 8.04 -9.77
C SER A 154 -17.03 6.79 -10.13
N PRO A 155 -18.36 6.83 -9.94
CA PRO A 155 -19.23 5.72 -10.34
C PRO A 155 -19.07 5.33 -11.82
N GLU A 156 -18.89 6.32 -12.69
CA GLU A 156 -18.68 6.13 -14.13
C GLU A 156 -17.36 5.38 -14.39
N PHE A 157 -16.29 5.75 -13.69
CA PHE A 157 -15.00 5.09 -13.83
C PHE A 157 -15.02 3.65 -13.29
N LYS A 158 -15.67 3.41 -12.15
CA LYS A 158 -15.89 2.05 -11.63
C LYS A 158 -16.65 1.18 -12.63
N GLU A 159 -17.69 1.73 -13.27
CA GLU A 159 -18.48 1.01 -14.27
C GLU A 159 -17.67 0.72 -15.54
N LYS A 160 -16.82 1.66 -15.98
CA LYS A 160 -15.90 1.45 -17.09
C LYS A 160 -14.93 0.29 -16.82
N LEU A 161 -14.30 0.27 -15.64
CA LEU A 161 -13.44 -0.84 -15.20
C LEU A 161 -14.21 -2.16 -15.16
N ARG A 162 -15.43 -2.16 -14.59
CA ARG A 162 -16.31 -3.34 -14.51
C ARG A 162 -16.57 -3.93 -15.90
N HIS A 163 -16.93 -3.09 -16.87
CA HIS A 163 -17.16 -3.52 -18.24
C HIS A 163 -15.91 -4.06 -18.92
N SER A 164 -14.76 -3.39 -18.75
CA SER A 164 -13.49 -3.88 -19.31
C SER A 164 -13.16 -5.28 -18.81
N ILE A 165 -13.32 -5.54 -17.50
CA ILE A 165 -13.08 -6.85 -16.87
C ILE A 165 -14.04 -7.91 -17.41
N LEU A 166 -15.35 -7.61 -17.47
CA LEU A 166 -16.35 -8.56 -17.95
C LEU A 166 -16.16 -8.93 -19.43
N GLN A 167 -15.67 -8.00 -20.24
CA GLN A 167 -15.39 -8.22 -21.66
C GLN A 167 -13.99 -8.81 -21.91
N LYS A 168 -13.09 -8.78 -20.91
CA LYS A 168 -11.66 -9.12 -21.05
C LYS A 168 -10.97 -8.36 -22.20
N ASN A 169 -11.39 -7.12 -22.44
CA ASN A 169 -11.01 -6.38 -23.65
C ASN A 169 -9.68 -5.60 -23.52
N GLY A 170 -9.13 -5.46 -22.32
CA GLY A 170 -7.91 -4.69 -22.08
C GLY A 170 -8.01 -3.21 -22.48
N ASP A 171 -9.14 -2.54 -22.17
CA ASP A 171 -9.44 -1.15 -22.56
C ASP A 171 -8.24 -0.19 -22.36
N THR A 172 -7.61 0.20 -23.46
CA THR A 172 -6.43 1.07 -23.49
C THR A 172 -6.77 2.55 -23.33
N SER A 173 -8.06 2.90 -23.32
CA SER A 173 -8.50 4.29 -23.09
C SER A 173 -8.46 4.70 -21.61
N ILE A 174 -8.14 3.77 -20.70
CA ILE A 174 -7.92 4.05 -19.28
C ILE A 174 -6.43 4.38 -19.09
N PRO A 175 -6.02 5.59 -18.69
CA PRO A 175 -4.60 5.89 -18.54
C PRO A 175 -3.97 5.16 -17.34
N LEU A 176 -2.87 4.43 -17.58
CA LEU A 176 -2.13 3.69 -16.55
C LEU A 176 -0.61 3.93 -16.65
N SER A 177 0.04 4.14 -15.51
CA SER A 177 1.50 4.07 -15.38
C SER A 177 1.84 2.98 -14.38
N VAL A 178 2.68 2.01 -14.78
CA VAL A 178 3.09 0.91 -13.91
C VAL A 178 4.60 0.93 -13.78
N THR A 179 5.07 0.92 -12.54
CA THR A 179 6.49 0.83 -12.21
C THR A 179 6.77 -0.53 -11.58
N HIS A 180 7.70 -1.29 -12.14
CA HIS A 180 8.23 -2.49 -11.53
C HIS A 180 9.41 -2.13 -10.61
N LEU A 181 9.36 -2.63 -9.38
CA LEU A 181 10.38 -2.45 -8.36
C LEU A 181 11.28 -3.69 -8.33
N GLN A 182 12.40 -3.65 -9.04
CA GLN A 182 13.29 -4.79 -9.14
C GLN A 182 13.86 -5.17 -7.77
N THR A 183 13.56 -6.40 -7.35
CA THR A 183 13.92 -6.92 -6.04
C THR A 183 14.98 -8.03 -6.21
N LEU A 184 16.24 -7.67 -5.96
CA LEU A 184 17.39 -8.59 -6.05
C LEU A 184 17.84 -9.05 -4.66
N GLY A 185 18.25 -10.32 -4.53
CA GLY A 185 18.77 -10.88 -3.28
C GLY A 185 17.93 -12.01 -2.67
N GLY A 186 16.99 -12.58 -3.42
CA GLY A 186 16.17 -13.72 -3.02
C GLY A 186 14.81 -13.33 -2.41
N ASN A 187 14.00 -14.34 -2.10
CA ASN A 187 12.60 -14.16 -1.69
C ASN A 187 12.46 -13.29 -0.43
N ALA A 188 13.39 -13.39 0.52
CA ALA A 188 13.35 -12.62 1.75
C ALA A 188 13.30 -11.09 1.53
N ILE A 189 13.89 -10.60 0.43
CA ILE A 189 13.97 -9.17 0.13
C ILE A 189 12.63 -8.60 -0.35
N TYR A 190 11.69 -9.44 -0.82
CA TYR A 190 10.35 -8.98 -1.19
C TYR A 190 9.54 -8.49 0.02
N THR A 191 9.92 -8.89 1.23
CA THR A 191 9.30 -8.36 2.47
C THR A 191 9.64 -6.89 2.74
N GLU A 192 10.66 -6.33 2.07
CA GLU A 192 11.01 -4.91 2.15
C GLU A 192 10.07 -4.02 1.31
N ASN A 193 9.27 -4.60 0.42
CA ASN A 193 8.32 -3.87 -0.42
C ASN A 193 7.03 -3.55 0.34
N TYR A 194 6.17 -2.73 -0.26
CA TYR A 194 4.92 -2.28 0.36
C TYR A 194 3.68 -2.81 -0.37
N ILE A 195 2.59 -2.94 0.37
CA ILE A 195 1.27 -3.26 -0.17
C ILE A 195 0.28 -2.27 0.43
N GLY A 196 -0.55 -1.62 -0.40
CA GLY A 196 -1.52 -0.67 0.10
C GLY A 196 -1.85 0.41 -0.90
N PHE A 197 -2.44 1.50 -0.41
CA PHE A 197 -3.02 2.55 -1.24
C PHE A 197 -2.64 3.92 -0.68
N THR A 198 -2.45 4.89 -1.55
CA THR A 198 -2.44 6.28 -1.11
C THR A 198 -3.86 6.83 -1.14
N ASP A 199 -4.12 7.86 -0.32
CA ASP A 199 -5.37 8.62 -0.30
C ASP A 199 -5.43 9.70 -1.40
N ASP A 200 -4.44 9.70 -2.30
CA ASP A 200 -4.38 10.61 -3.43
C ASP A 200 -5.58 10.35 -4.36
N LYS A 201 -6.26 11.43 -4.73
CA LYS A 201 -7.47 11.34 -5.57
C LYS A 201 -7.17 11.25 -7.05
N ASN A 202 -5.97 11.65 -7.50
CA ASN A 202 -5.58 11.62 -8.91
C ASN A 202 -4.09 12.02 -9.11
N PRO A 203 -3.21 11.11 -9.58
CA PRO A 203 -3.47 9.69 -9.81
C PRO A 203 -3.80 8.98 -8.51
N PHE A 204 -4.57 7.90 -8.62
CA PHE A 204 -4.68 6.93 -7.54
C PHE A 204 -3.48 5.99 -7.60
N ILE A 205 -2.82 5.76 -6.47
CA ILE A 205 -1.58 4.99 -6.39
C ILE A 205 -1.80 3.73 -5.56
N VAL A 206 -1.51 2.58 -6.17
CA VAL A 206 -1.58 1.26 -5.53
C VAL A 206 -0.19 0.67 -5.46
N PHE A 207 0.24 0.34 -4.24
CA PHE A 207 1.43 -0.47 -3.99
C PHE A 207 1.02 -1.94 -3.94
N MET A 208 1.63 -2.74 -4.77
CA MET A 208 1.36 -4.16 -4.90
C MET A 208 2.68 -4.93 -4.95
N ASN A 209 3.38 -4.96 -3.81
CA ASN A 209 4.70 -5.57 -3.66
C ASN A 209 5.72 -4.97 -4.64
N ASP A 210 6.08 -5.70 -5.68
CA ASP A 210 7.07 -5.31 -6.70
C ASP A 210 6.46 -4.50 -7.85
N PHE A 211 5.21 -4.04 -7.71
CA PHE A 211 4.58 -3.12 -8.64
C PHE A 211 3.98 -1.91 -7.94
N VAL A 212 4.15 -0.73 -8.55
CA VAL A 212 3.42 0.49 -8.20
C VAL A 212 2.55 0.87 -9.40
N ILE A 213 1.24 0.92 -9.18
CA ILE A 213 0.25 1.22 -10.21
C ILE A 213 -0.28 2.63 -9.98
N GLN A 214 -0.21 3.47 -11.00
CA GLN A 214 -0.86 4.78 -11.03
C GLN A 214 -1.98 4.74 -12.07
N VAL A 215 -3.19 5.12 -11.67
CA VAL A 215 -4.34 5.23 -12.57
C VAL A 215 -4.95 6.62 -12.55
N TYR A 216 -5.38 7.06 -13.73
CA TYR A 216 -6.14 8.29 -13.94
C TYR A 216 -7.52 7.92 -14.50
N GLU A 217 -8.56 8.66 -14.14
CA GLU A 217 -9.91 8.32 -14.59
C GLU A 217 -10.13 8.58 -16.10
N ASN A 218 -9.38 9.51 -16.67
CA ASN A 218 -9.42 9.90 -18.08
C ASN A 218 -8.15 10.68 -18.48
N GLU A 219 -7.99 10.95 -19.78
CA GLU A 219 -6.83 11.65 -20.34
C GLU A 219 -6.70 13.08 -19.78
N ASP A 220 -7.80 13.81 -19.63
CA ASP A 220 -7.80 15.18 -19.08
C ASP A 220 -7.38 15.23 -17.60
N ALA A 221 -7.50 14.09 -16.91
CA ALA A 221 -7.08 13.92 -15.52
C ALA A 221 -5.56 13.75 -15.39
N ILE A 222 -4.83 13.50 -16.49
CA ILE A 222 -3.37 13.35 -16.47
C ILE A 222 -2.72 14.69 -16.12
N LYS A 223 -2.16 14.77 -14.92
CA LYS A 223 -1.41 15.91 -14.43
C LYS A 223 -0.13 15.43 -13.77
N PHE A 224 0.96 16.15 -14.03
CA PHE A 224 2.23 15.85 -13.38
C PHE A 224 2.08 16.00 -11.87
N LEU A 225 2.25 14.89 -11.15
CA LEU A 225 2.34 14.85 -9.70
C LEU A 225 3.75 14.38 -9.32
N PRO A 226 4.60 15.24 -8.74
CA PRO A 226 5.89 14.78 -8.21
C PRO A 226 5.63 13.89 -7.00
N PHE A 227 5.80 12.57 -7.18
CA PHE A 227 5.53 11.59 -6.13
C PHE A 227 6.82 10.85 -5.77
N HIS A 228 7.59 11.40 -4.83
CA HIS A 228 8.78 10.76 -4.24
C HIS A 228 9.80 10.17 -5.24
N GLY A 229 9.91 10.73 -6.45
CA GLY A 229 10.78 10.23 -7.52
C GLY A 229 10.14 9.25 -8.51
N LEU A 230 8.90 8.81 -8.28
CA LEU A 230 8.13 7.94 -9.19
C LEU A 230 7.85 8.61 -10.54
N ASN A 231 7.66 9.93 -10.53
CA ASN A 231 7.36 10.74 -11.69
C ASN A 231 8.47 11.76 -11.92
N GLU A 232 9.16 11.63 -13.05
CA GLU A 232 10.13 12.60 -13.53
C GLU A 232 9.50 13.45 -14.63
N GLN A 233 9.72 14.75 -14.59
CA GLN A 233 9.01 15.68 -15.47
C GLN A 233 9.28 15.43 -16.96
N GLU A 234 10.48 14.97 -17.29
CA GLU A 234 10.90 14.70 -18.67
C GLU A 234 10.28 13.41 -19.24
N THR A 235 10.05 12.39 -18.39
CA THR A 235 9.59 11.06 -18.82
C THR A 235 8.14 10.75 -18.43
N PHE A 236 7.49 11.66 -17.69
CA PHE A 236 6.15 11.46 -17.12
C PHE A 236 5.11 11.06 -18.16
N VAL A 237 4.96 11.87 -19.21
CA VAL A 237 3.92 11.65 -20.23
C VAL A 237 4.18 10.36 -21.02
N SER A 238 5.44 10.13 -21.41
CA SER A 238 5.84 8.95 -22.18
C SER A 238 5.70 7.63 -21.42
N ALA A 239 5.58 7.68 -20.10
CA ALA A 239 5.44 6.51 -19.27
C ALA A 239 3.98 6.22 -18.86
N ILE A 240 3.03 7.01 -19.36
CA ILE A 240 1.60 6.74 -19.22
C ILE A 240 1.15 5.96 -20.45
N ASN A 241 0.68 4.75 -20.21
CA ASN A 241 0.04 3.90 -21.20
C ASN A 241 -1.39 4.41 -21.42
N ILE A 242 -1.65 4.91 -22.63
CA ILE A 242 -2.98 5.26 -23.12
C ILE A 242 -3.02 5.02 -24.64
N ASN A 243 -4.03 4.30 -25.11
CA ASN A 243 -4.20 3.92 -26.51
C ASN A 243 -2.94 3.32 -27.15
N GLU A 244 -2.15 2.58 -26.36
CA GLU A 244 -0.84 2.07 -26.73
C GLU A 244 -0.92 0.76 -27.53
N GLU A 245 0.09 0.55 -28.39
CA GLU A 245 0.29 -0.73 -29.10
C GLU A 245 1.15 -1.72 -28.29
N SER A 246 1.97 -1.21 -27.37
CA SER A 246 2.75 -1.98 -26.42
C SER A 246 2.72 -1.31 -25.05
N PHE A 247 2.72 -2.13 -24.00
CA PHE A 247 2.62 -1.64 -22.63
C PHE A 247 4.01 -1.38 -22.07
N ALA A 248 4.29 -0.14 -21.72
CA ALA A 248 5.53 0.30 -21.11
C ALA A 248 5.46 0.20 -19.58
N PHE A 249 6.43 -0.51 -19.00
CA PHE A 249 6.70 -0.56 -17.57
C PHE A 249 7.91 0.31 -17.27
N LYS A 250 7.79 1.25 -16.32
CA LYS A 250 8.98 1.87 -15.72
C LYS A 250 9.69 0.84 -14.87
N ILE A 251 11.02 0.83 -14.90
CA ILE A 251 11.84 -0.04 -14.07
C ILE A 251 12.61 0.80 -13.07
N PHE A 252 12.43 0.50 -11.79
CA PHE A 252 13.33 0.94 -10.73
C PHE A 252 14.26 -0.19 -10.42
N ASP A 253 15.57 0.06 -10.56
CA ASP A 253 16.57 -0.91 -10.10
C ASP A 253 16.49 -1.09 -8.58
N ASN A 254 17.20 -2.08 -8.04
CA ASN A 254 17.11 -2.41 -6.62
C ASN A 254 17.59 -1.26 -5.70
N ALA A 255 18.53 -0.42 -6.14
CA ALA A 255 19.00 0.71 -5.35
C ALA A 255 17.97 1.85 -5.36
N GLU A 256 17.43 2.16 -6.55
CA GLU A 256 16.37 3.14 -6.74
C GLU A 256 15.10 2.76 -5.98
N ARG A 257 14.71 1.47 -6.03
CA ARG A 257 13.62 0.89 -5.22
C ARG A 257 13.79 1.24 -3.74
N LYS A 258 14.96 0.96 -3.16
CA LYS A 258 15.21 1.20 -1.73
C LYS A 258 15.11 2.67 -1.37
N VAL A 259 15.67 3.55 -2.20
CA VAL A 259 15.58 5.01 -2.00
C VAL A 259 14.13 5.48 -2.11
N PHE A 260 13.40 5.02 -3.12
CA PHE A 260 11.99 5.35 -3.33
C PHE A 260 11.12 4.92 -2.15
N LEU A 261 11.16 3.65 -1.75
CA LEU A 261 10.35 3.13 -0.65
C LEU A 261 10.68 3.85 0.68
N ASN A 262 11.97 4.08 0.96
CA ASN A 262 12.38 4.85 2.13
C ASN A 262 11.87 6.30 2.10
N THR A 263 11.84 6.93 0.92
CA THR A 263 11.31 8.30 0.79
C THR A 263 9.80 8.33 1.00
N VAL A 264 9.07 7.34 0.47
CA VAL A 264 7.63 7.20 0.67
C VAL A 264 7.30 7.04 2.15
N ILE A 265 7.94 6.10 2.86
CA ILE A 265 7.62 5.85 4.28
C ILE A 265 7.91 7.07 5.16
N VAL A 266 9.03 7.77 4.91
CA VAL A 266 9.40 8.97 5.67
C VAL A 266 8.38 10.09 5.46
N ASN A 267 7.96 10.33 4.22
CA ASN A 267 7.09 11.47 3.91
C ASN A 267 5.60 11.19 4.16
N GLU A 268 5.11 10.00 3.79
CA GLU A 268 3.70 9.66 3.89
C GLU A 268 3.30 9.20 5.29
N LYS A 269 4.22 8.58 6.05
CA LYS A 269 3.95 8.05 7.38
C LYS A 269 4.67 8.83 8.46
N VAL A 270 6.01 8.78 8.51
CA VAL A 270 6.79 9.33 9.64
C VAL A 270 6.46 10.79 9.91
N LYS A 271 6.40 11.64 8.87
CA LYS A 271 6.03 13.06 9.04
C LYS A 271 4.60 13.25 9.56
N LYS A 272 3.62 12.49 9.07
CA LYS A 272 2.23 12.54 9.55
C LYS A 272 2.15 12.05 11.01
N THR A 273 2.89 11.01 11.37
CA THR A 273 3.01 10.51 12.74
C THR A 273 3.58 11.58 13.69
N ILE A 274 4.68 12.24 13.29
CA ILE A 274 5.27 13.35 14.07
C ILE A 274 4.26 14.47 14.27
N GLN A 275 3.56 14.87 13.20
CA GLN A 275 2.57 15.93 13.29
C GLN A 275 1.42 15.55 14.22
N TYR A 276 0.92 14.32 14.13
CA TYR A 276 -0.09 13.80 15.06
C TYR A 276 0.38 13.87 16.52
N TYR A 277 1.64 13.52 16.81
CA TYR A 277 2.19 13.62 18.17
C TYR A 277 2.31 15.06 18.64
N ARG A 278 2.68 16.00 17.76
CA ARG A 278 2.66 17.44 18.07
C ARG A 278 1.26 17.93 18.40
N ASP A 279 0.26 17.54 17.60
CA ASP A 279 -1.14 17.94 17.80
C ASP A 279 -1.72 17.34 19.09
N MET A 280 -1.37 16.09 19.41
CA MET A 280 -1.74 15.46 20.68
C MET A 280 -1.11 16.19 21.86
N PHE A 281 0.18 16.56 21.76
CA PHE A 281 0.85 17.35 22.80
C PHE A 281 0.18 18.72 22.99
N ASP A 282 -0.15 19.42 21.90
CA ASP A 282 -0.90 20.68 21.93
C ASP A 282 -2.27 20.51 22.60
N MET A 283 -2.99 19.41 22.31
CA MET A 283 -4.26 19.11 22.98
C MET A 283 -4.10 18.99 24.51
N PHE A 284 -3.08 18.27 24.99
CA PHE A 284 -2.79 18.17 26.42
C PHE A 284 -2.41 19.51 27.02
N TRP A 285 -1.58 20.27 26.33
CA TRP A 285 -1.15 21.60 26.77
C TRP A 285 -2.33 22.57 26.88
N ARG A 286 -3.21 22.61 25.88
CA ARG A 286 -4.44 23.41 25.88
C ARG A 286 -5.35 23.04 27.05
N LYS A 287 -5.48 21.74 27.35
CA LYS A 287 -6.29 21.29 28.51
C LYS A 287 -5.74 21.80 29.85
N LEU A 288 -4.43 22.01 29.97
CA LEU A 288 -3.80 22.49 31.20
C LEU A 288 -3.69 24.01 31.27
N PHE A 289 -3.43 24.68 30.15
CA PHE A 289 -3.04 26.10 30.12
C PHE A 289 -3.93 27.00 29.25
N GLY A 290 -4.90 26.43 28.52
CA GLY A 290 -5.82 27.17 27.66
C GLY A 290 -5.19 27.72 26.37
N VAL A 291 -3.93 27.39 26.07
CA VAL A 291 -3.17 27.86 24.90
C VAL A 291 -2.39 26.71 24.26
N ASP A 292 -1.86 26.93 23.05
CA ASP A 292 -0.94 25.97 22.41
C ASP A 292 0.41 25.86 23.12
N ALA A 293 1.06 24.70 22.97
CA ALA A 293 2.39 24.52 23.50
C ALA A 293 3.40 25.39 22.74
N PRO A 294 4.38 26.00 23.42
CA PRO A 294 5.47 26.71 22.76
C PRO A 294 6.22 25.80 21.78
N VAL A 295 6.58 26.33 20.60
CA VAL A 295 7.28 25.57 19.54
C VAL A 295 8.51 24.84 20.08
N LEU A 296 9.33 25.50 20.90
CA LEU A 296 10.53 24.89 21.50
C LEU A 296 10.19 23.68 22.38
N GLN A 297 9.05 23.68 23.07
CA GLN A 297 8.63 22.56 23.90
C GLN A 297 8.12 21.39 23.06
N LYS A 298 7.44 21.68 21.94
CA LYS A 298 7.06 20.66 20.96
C LYS A 298 8.26 19.96 20.36
N GLU A 299 9.28 20.72 19.94
CA GLU A 299 10.52 20.13 19.41
C GLU A 299 11.23 19.28 20.46
N ARG A 300 11.31 19.73 21.71
CA ARG A 300 11.89 18.93 22.80
C ARG A 300 11.11 17.65 23.08
N TYR A 301 9.79 17.71 23.06
CA TYR A 301 8.93 16.55 23.22
C TYR A 301 9.17 15.52 22.11
N ILE A 302 9.17 15.95 20.84
CA ILE A 302 9.45 15.07 19.71
C ILE A 302 10.87 14.51 19.79
N GLN A 303 11.88 15.34 20.04
CA GLN A 303 13.27 14.88 20.23
C GLN A 303 13.41 13.84 21.35
N SER A 304 12.67 14.03 22.45
CA SER A 304 12.64 13.08 23.56
C SER A 304 11.93 11.78 23.21
N LEU A 305 10.96 11.82 22.30
CA LEU A 305 10.21 10.66 21.82
C LEU A 305 11.03 9.85 20.80
N ILE A 306 11.73 10.51 19.88
CA ILE A 306 12.54 9.85 18.82
C ILE A 306 13.92 9.40 19.31
N ASN A 307 14.41 10.02 20.39
CA ASN A 307 15.74 9.76 20.95
C ASN A 307 16.88 9.83 19.90
N GLY A 308 16.78 10.78 18.97
CA GLY A 308 17.76 11.02 17.90
C GLY A 308 17.68 10.10 16.68
N ASP A 309 16.73 9.16 16.61
CA ASP A 309 16.49 8.32 15.42
C ASP A 309 15.02 8.42 14.99
N ASP A 310 14.77 9.07 13.86
CA ASP A 310 13.44 9.26 13.29
C ASP A 310 12.73 7.92 12.99
N ASN A 311 13.47 6.82 12.80
CA ASN A 311 12.88 5.49 12.61
C ASN A 311 12.29 4.90 13.90
N ASN A 312 12.59 5.45 15.08
CA ASN A 312 11.97 5.01 16.34
C ASN A 312 10.47 5.35 16.40
N LEU A 313 10.01 6.34 15.64
CA LEU A 313 8.59 6.71 15.57
C LEU A 313 7.72 5.59 15.02
N ILE A 314 8.28 4.75 14.15
CA ILE A 314 7.62 3.59 13.54
C ILE A 314 7.31 2.52 14.60
N LYS A 315 8.02 2.53 15.74
CA LYS A 315 7.97 1.46 16.76
C LYS A 315 6.92 1.71 17.84
N TYR A 316 6.45 2.95 18.02
CA TYR A 316 5.55 3.30 19.10
C TYR A 316 4.07 3.11 18.74
N SER A 317 3.32 2.38 19.58
CA SER A 317 1.86 2.33 19.48
C SER A 317 1.22 3.61 20.03
N LYS A 318 -0.03 3.89 19.62
CA LYS A 318 -0.81 5.05 20.13
C LYS A 318 -0.87 5.11 21.67
N GLN A 319 -1.02 3.96 22.31
CA GLN A 319 -1.04 3.83 23.77
C GLN A 319 0.30 4.24 24.40
N GLN A 320 1.42 3.77 23.84
CA GLN A 320 2.74 4.08 24.35
C GLN A 320 3.09 5.55 24.19
N VAL A 321 2.69 6.17 23.09
CA VAL A 321 2.89 7.61 22.88
C VAL A 321 2.04 8.39 23.88
N PHE A 322 0.80 7.97 24.14
CA PHE A 322 -0.03 8.57 25.19
C PHE A 322 0.63 8.48 26.57
N GLU A 323 1.10 7.29 26.96
CA GLU A 323 1.80 7.06 28.23
C GLU A 323 3.08 7.88 28.34
N PHE A 324 3.88 7.92 27.26
CA PHE A 324 5.07 8.76 27.17
C PHE A 324 4.71 10.24 27.33
N THR A 325 3.64 10.70 26.67
CA THR A 325 3.18 12.09 26.73
C THR A 325 2.76 12.48 28.15
N VAL A 326 2.00 11.60 28.83
CA VAL A 326 1.62 11.80 30.22
C VAL A 326 2.86 11.85 31.12
N ALA A 327 3.81 10.93 30.95
CA ALA A 327 5.04 10.89 31.73
C ALA A 327 5.94 12.11 31.48
N TYR A 328 6.05 12.55 30.22
CA TYR A 328 6.80 13.74 29.83
C TYR A 328 6.19 15.00 30.45
N MET A 329 4.86 15.15 30.38
CA MET A 329 4.14 16.27 30.99
C MET A 329 4.30 16.27 32.52
N ALA A 330 4.15 15.10 33.17
CA ALA A 330 4.38 14.95 34.61
C ALA A 330 5.80 15.39 35.02
N LYS A 331 6.82 14.98 34.24
CA LYS A 331 8.21 15.38 34.47
C LYS A 331 8.44 16.86 34.21
N LEU A 332 7.86 17.42 33.15
CA LEU A 332 8.00 18.83 32.79
C LEU A 332 7.42 19.76 33.86
N PHE A 333 6.34 19.33 34.53
CA PHE A 333 5.65 20.11 35.55
C PHE A 333 5.97 19.67 36.98
N ASN A 334 6.93 18.76 37.19
CA ASN A 334 7.26 18.19 38.50
C ASN A 334 6.04 17.65 39.26
N VAL A 335 5.10 17.06 38.55
CA VAL A 335 3.93 16.40 39.15
C VAL A 335 4.27 14.93 39.30
N THR A 336 4.69 14.51 40.49
CA THR A 336 4.77 13.08 40.84
C THR A 336 3.36 12.49 40.93
N LYS A 337 3.18 11.28 40.39
CA LYS A 337 1.94 10.49 40.50
C LYS A 337 1.47 10.36 41.94
#